data_AF-A0A5J4PPC2-F1
#
_entry.id   AF-A0A5J4PPC2-F1
#
_cell.length_a   1.000
_cell.length_b   1.000
_cell.length_c   1.000
_cell.angle_alpha   90.00
_cell.angle_beta   90.00
_cell.angle_gamma   90.00
#
_symmetry.space_group_name_H-M   'P 1'
#
loop_
_entity.id
_entity.type
_entity.pdbx_description
1 polymer ?
#
loop_
_entity_poly.entity_id
_entity_poly.type
_entity_poly.pdbx_seq_one_letter_code
_entity_poly.pdbx_strand_id
1 'polypeptide(L)'
;MENKMVEALDFLYKNLFPTGINPTVIYNEGWMTRLLVKQSIQEKLIFVLDNTIIDFGKLSNWSSEALIKSPFVGIPQKPEGYTHADIILGDFQIDYANSGAISVCEEAKVLGIIEAKMGSNLSQRTTNATKYNQASRSICCLASQVPNRCEIFFVVVAPQATITRHNISQQVKPATIISEIEDRFLKSNVTEFKFKRVSKTGKKTVVKTKEEIIKKVSKSKILTISYENWIDKLEKKENMKSMKDFYDKCKEYNKL
;
A
#
# COMPACT_ATOMS: atom_id res chain seq x y z
N MET A 1 -18.69 -5.02 -21.08
CA MET A 1 -18.49 -3.56 -21.08
C MET A 1 -17.04 -3.33 -20.72
N GLU A 2 -16.27 -2.97 -21.74
CA GLU A 2 -14.82 -2.82 -21.72
C GLU A 2 -14.37 -1.74 -20.73
N ASN A 3 -13.12 -1.84 -20.23
CA ASN A 3 -12.63 -0.93 -19.20
C ASN A 3 -12.33 0.44 -19.82
N LYS A 4 -13.34 1.32 -19.76
CA LYS A 4 -13.28 2.72 -20.26
C LYS A 4 -12.07 3.52 -19.79
N MET A 5 -11.45 3.15 -18.67
CA MET A 5 -10.26 3.85 -18.18
C MET A 5 -8.98 3.39 -18.87
N VAL A 6 -8.87 2.09 -19.19
CA VAL A 6 -7.77 1.59 -20.03
C VAL A 6 -7.88 2.19 -21.43
N GLU A 7 -9.09 2.22 -22.00
CA GLU A 7 -9.34 2.87 -23.29
C GLU A 7 -8.96 4.36 -23.27
N ALA A 8 -9.32 5.08 -22.21
CA ALA A 8 -8.97 6.49 -22.07
C ALA A 8 -7.45 6.71 -21.98
N LEU A 9 -6.72 5.86 -21.25
CA LEU A 9 -5.26 5.93 -21.16
C LEU A 9 -4.59 5.60 -22.50
N ASP A 10 -5.08 4.57 -23.19
CA ASP A 10 -4.61 4.21 -24.53
C ASP A 10 -4.89 5.33 -25.54
N PHE A 11 -6.07 5.98 -25.45
CA PHE A 11 -6.42 7.13 -26.26
C PHE A 11 -5.51 8.32 -25.96
N LEU A 12 -5.28 8.65 -24.68
CA LEU A 12 -4.35 9.71 -24.28
C LEU A 12 -2.94 9.44 -24.81
N TYR A 13 -2.45 8.21 -24.69
CA TYR A 13 -1.16 7.83 -25.26
C TYR A 13 -1.11 8.06 -26.76
N LYS A 14 -2.09 7.57 -27.53
CA LYS A 14 -2.12 7.73 -28.99
C LYS A 14 -2.13 9.20 -29.43
N ASN A 15 -2.81 10.07 -28.70
CA ASN A 15 -2.90 11.50 -29.03
C ASN A 15 -1.68 12.31 -28.56
N LEU A 16 -1.02 11.90 -27.49
CA LEU A 16 0.16 12.59 -26.95
C LEU A 16 1.48 12.00 -27.45
N PHE A 17 1.47 10.80 -28.04
CA PHE A 17 2.66 10.18 -28.61
C PHE A 17 3.37 11.07 -29.66
N PRO A 18 2.66 11.75 -30.59
CA PRO A 18 3.29 12.67 -31.52
C PRO A 18 3.99 13.86 -30.86
N THR A 19 3.68 14.18 -29.61
CA THR A 19 4.31 15.26 -28.85
C THR A 19 5.57 14.82 -28.09
N GLY A 20 6.02 13.57 -28.28
CA GLY A 20 7.23 13.03 -27.66
C GLY A 20 7.08 12.61 -26.19
N ILE A 21 5.85 12.35 -25.71
CA ILE A 21 5.64 11.80 -24.37
C ILE A 21 6.31 10.45 -24.24
N ASN A 22 7.07 10.26 -23.15
CA ASN A 22 7.64 8.97 -22.80
C ASN A 22 6.51 7.98 -22.45
N PRO A 23 6.43 6.80 -23.08
CA PRO A 23 5.40 5.80 -22.79
C PRO A 23 5.29 5.42 -21.31
N THR A 24 6.39 5.49 -20.54
CA THR A 24 6.39 5.19 -19.10
C THR A 24 5.61 6.20 -18.26
N VAL A 25 5.18 7.33 -18.80
CA VAL A 25 4.23 8.23 -18.12
C VAL A 25 2.84 7.59 -17.99
N ILE A 26 2.46 6.75 -18.95
CA ILE A 26 1.16 6.09 -19.00
C ILE A 26 1.30 4.62 -18.59
N TYR A 27 2.23 3.89 -19.20
CA TYR A 27 2.46 2.48 -18.91
C TYR A 27 3.48 2.34 -17.78
N ASN A 28 3.03 2.54 -16.55
CA ASN A 28 3.84 2.37 -15.34
C ASN A 28 3.12 1.61 -14.23
N GLU A 29 3.91 1.29 -13.21
CA GLU A 29 3.51 0.64 -11.96
C GLU A 29 2.31 1.32 -11.32
N GLY A 30 2.34 2.65 -11.29
CA GLY A 30 1.32 3.47 -10.67
C GLY A 30 -0.04 3.32 -11.36
N TRP A 31 -0.09 3.41 -12.69
CA TRP A 31 -1.34 3.23 -13.43
C TRP A 31 -1.83 1.79 -13.38
N MET A 32 -0.93 0.81 -13.52
CA MET A 32 -1.27 -0.60 -13.44
C MET A 32 -1.98 -0.93 -12.11
N THR A 33 -1.42 -0.48 -11.01
CA THR A 33 -1.97 -0.72 -9.66
C THR A 33 -3.31 -0.01 -9.47
N ARG A 34 -3.43 1.26 -9.89
CA ARG A 34 -4.69 2.04 -9.81
C ARG A 34 -5.82 1.37 -10.60
N LEU A 35 -5.51 0.87 -11.79
CA LEU A 35 -6.48 0.18 -12.65
C LEU A 35 -6.98 -1.13 -12.01
N LEU A 36 -6.06 -1.96 -11.48
CA LEU A 36 -6.42 -3.21 -10.81
C LEU A 36 -7.25 -2.97 -9.54
N VAL A 37 -6.88 -1.98 -8.72
CA VAL A 37 -7.65 -1.61 -7.53
C VAL A 37 -9.06 -1.20 -7.91
N LYS A 38 -9.17 -0.27 -8.88
CA LYS A 38 -10.47 0.20 -9.35
C LYS A 38 -11.33 -0.95 -9.85
N GLN A 39 -10.76 -1.84 -10.67
CA GLN A 39 -11.48 -2.98 -11.23
C GLN A 39 -11.91 -3.96 -10.14
N SER A 40 -11.02 -4.25 -9.19
CA SER A 40 -11.29 -5.16 -8.06
C SER A 40 -12.42 -4.65 -7.17
N ILE A 41 -12.48 -3.34 -6.91
CA ILE A 41 -13.59 -2.71 -6.16
C ILE A 41 -14.90 -2.81 -6.96
N GLN A 42 -14.86 -2.52 -8.27
CA GLN A 42 -16.05 -2.58 -9.13
C GLN A 42 -16.63 -3.99 -9.24
N GLU A 43 -15.76 -5.01 -9.27
CA GLU A 43 -16.16 -6.42 -9.30
C GLU A 43 -16.40 -7.01 -7.91
N LYS A 44 -16.17 -6.24 -6.83
CA LYS A 44 -16.23 -6.72 -5.45
C LYS A 44 -15.38 -7.98 -5.25
N LEU A 45 -14.20 -8.00 -5.86
CA LEU A 45 -13.31 -9.15 -5.89
C LEU A 45 -12.99 -9.62 -4.47
N ILE A 46 -13.12 -10.92 -4.23
CA ILE A 46 -12.61 -11.57 -3.03
C ILE A 46 -11.30 -12.25 -3.40
N PHE A 47 -10.19 -11.63 -3.02
CA PHE A 47 -8.86 -12.17 -3.26
C PHE A 47 -8.46 -13.10 -2.12
N VAL A 48 -8.15 -14.36 -2.44
CA VAL A 48 -7.74 -15.38 -1.48
C VAL A 48 -6.36 -15.91 -1.85
N LEU A 49 -5.39 -15.78 -0.93
CA LEU A 49 -4.04 -16.31 -1.07
C LEU A 49 -3.52 -16.76 0.30
N ASP A 50 -3.01 -17.99 0.40
CA ASP A 50 -2.44 -18.56 1.63
C ASP A 50 -3.34 -18.38 2.86
N ASN A 51 -4.63 -18.71 2.73
CA ASN A 51 -5.69 -18.52 3.75
C ASN A 51 -5.94 -17.07 4.18
N THR A 52 -5.31 -16.10 3.52
CA THR A 52 -5.56 -14.67 3.73
C THR A 52 -6.57 -14.17 2.73
N ILE A 53 -7.57 -13.44 3.23
CA ILE A 53 -8.67 -12.90 2.43
C ILE A 53 -8.60 -11.38 2.43
N ILE A 54 -8.58 -10.80 1.24
CA ILE A 54 -8.85 -9.37 0.98
C ILE A 54 -10.17 -9.29 0.22
N ASP A 55 -11.16 -8.68 0.86
CA ASP A 55 -12.49 -8.49 0.28
C ASP A 55 -12.61 -7.05 -0.21
N PHE A 56 -12.40 -6.83 -1.51
CA PHE A 56 -12.50 -5.49 -2.11
C PHE A 56 -13.91 -4.94 -2.06
N GLY A 57 -14.94 -5.79 -1.92
CA GLY A 57 -16.33 -5.37 -1.73
C GLY A 57 -16.61 -4.73 -0.37
N LYS A 58 -15.72 -4.90 0.62
CA LYS A 58 -15.81 -4.26 1.95
C LYS A 58 -15.00 -2.96 2.07
N LEU A 59 -14.23 -2.58 1.05
CA LEU A 59 -13.38 -1.39 1.10
C LEU A 59 -14.19 -0.16 0.72
N SER A 60 -14.33 0.76 1.68
CA SER A 60 -15.17 1.96 1.54
C SER A 60 -14.53 3.09 0.73
N ASN A 61 -13.20 3.15 0.71
CA ASN A 61 -12.44 4.21 0.06
C ASN A 61 -11.09 3.70 -0.45
N TRP A 62 -10.50 4.41 -1.41
CA TRP A 62 -9.11 4.22 -1.81
C TRP A 62 -8.48 5.51 -2.32
N SER A 63 -7.16 5.61 -2.20
CA SER A 63 -6.39 6.74 -2.68
C SER A 63 -4.99 6.30 -3.07
N SER A 64 -4.39 6.97 -4.04
CA SER A 64 -2.96 6.82 -4.32
C SER A 64 -2.13 7.92 -3.66
N GLU A 65 -0.85 7.63 -3.39
CA GLU A 65 0.16 8.57 -2.85
C GLU A 65 -0.19 9.18 -1.50
N ALA A 66 -1.12 8.58 -0.75
CA ALA A 66 -1.59 9.11 0.51
C ALA A 66 -0.48 9.10 1.57
N LEU A 67 -0.44 10.16 2.38
CA LEU A 67 0.55 10.28 3.45
C LEU A 67 0.08 9.59 4.73
N ILE A 68 0.95 8.78 5.31
CA ILE A 68 0.69 8.06 6.56
C ILE A 68 1.71 8.49 7.59
N LYS A 69 1.21 9.00 8.72
CA LYS A 69 2.06 9.52 9.78
C LYS A 69 2.84 8.38 10.44
N SER A 70 4.16 8.54 10.52
CA SER A 70 5.02 7.63 11.28
C SER A 70 4.82 7.82 12.79
N PRO A 71 4.91 6.75 13.61
CA PRO A 71 4.99 6.89 15.06
C PRO A 71 6.20 7.72 15.51
N PHE A 72 7.23 7.82 14.67
CA PHE A 72 8.48 8.53 14.98
C PHE A 72 8.48 10.00 14.53
N VAL A 73 7.32 10.58 14.23
CA VAL A 73 7.23 12.02 13.93
C VAL A 73 7.44 12.83 15.20
N GLY A 74 8.43 13.71 15.18
CA GLY A 74 8.71 14.64 16.29
C GLY A 74 9.41 14.00 17.49
N ILE A 75 9.93 12.78 17.35
CA ILE A 75 10.76 12.18 18.42
C ILE A 75 12.17 12.81 18.40
N PRO A 76 12.84 12.94 19.57
CA PRO A 76 14.15 13.60 19.64
C PRO A 76 15.26 12.84 18.92
N GLN A 77 15.26 11.50 19.00
CA GLN A 77 16.30 10.66 18.44
C GLN A 77 15.81 9.96 17.19
N LYS A 78 16.52 10.14 16.07
CA LYS A 78 16.23 9.45 14.81
C LYS A 78 14.77 9.67 14.37
N PRO A 79 14.32 10.94 14.21
CA PRO A 79 12.96 11.19 13.78
C PRO A 79 12.69 10.59 12.40
N GLU A 80 11.44 10.24 12.14
CA GLU A 80 11.00 9.83 10.81
C GLU A 80 9.70 10.54 10.46
N GLY A 81 9.65 11.10 9.25
CA GLY A 81 8.48 11.78 8.72
C GLY A 81 7.38 10.81 8.27
N TYR A 82 6.47 11.33 7.46
CA TYR A 82 5.40 10.54 6.86
C TYR A 82 5.95 9.55 5.84
N THR A 83 5.23 8.44 5.64
CA THR A 83 5.45 7.51 4.53
C THR A 83 4.36 7.70 3.48
N HIS A 84 4.73 7.57 2.21
CA HIS A 84 3.77 7.49 1.13
C HIS A 84 3.33 6.04 0.96
N ALA A 85 2.06 5.83 0.72
CA ALA A 85 1.53 4.57 0.22
C ALA A 85 1.20 4.73 -1.26
N ASP A 86 1.67 3.80 -2.09
CA ASP A 86 1.31 3.80 -3.51
C ASP A 86 -0.21 3.74 -3.66
N ILE A 87 -0.85 2.86 -2.88
CA ILE A 87 -2.30 2.85 -2.65
C ILE A 87 -2.61 2.62 -1.17
N ILE A 88 -3.58 3.37 -0.64
CA ILE A 88 -4.28 3.06 0.60
C ILE A 88 -5.75 2.73 0.34
N LEU A 89 -6.31 1.80 1.12
CA LEU A 89 -7.64 1.23 0.98
C LEU A 89 -8.34 1.12 2.33
N GLY A 90 -9.67 1.29 2.35
CA GLY A 90 -10.51 1.04 3.53
C GLY A 90 -11.01 2.32 4.20
N ASP A 91 -11.16 2.28 5.52
CA ASP A 91 -11.87 3.29 6.31
C ASP A 91 -10.94 4.44 6.73
N PHE A 92 -10.78 5.41 5.84
CA PHE A 92 -10.00 6.63 6.08
C PHE A 92 -10.59 7.86 5.37
N GLN A 93 -10.14 9.03 5.80
CA GLN A 93 -10.41 10.32 5.17
C GLN A 93 -9.08 11.01 4.84
N ILE A 94 -9.03 11.76 3.73
CA ILE A 94 -7.90 12.60 3.36
C ILE A 94 -8.38 14.02 3.17
N ASP A 95 -7.62 14.96 3.72
CA ASP A 95 -7.79 16.38 3.47
C ASP A 95 -6.59 16.90 2.65
N TYR A 96 -6.79 16.93 1.32
CA TYR A 96 -5.79 17.42 0.38
C TYR A 96 -5.58 18.92 0.43
N ALA A 97 -6.52 19.69 1.01
CA ALA A 97 -6.33 21.13 1.16
C ALA A 97 -5.27 21.44 2.23
N ASN A 98 -5.07 20.53 3.20
CA ASN A 98 -4.19 20.76 4.33
C ASN A 98 -2.88 19.97 4.32
N SER A 99 -2.94 18.64 4.12
CA SER A 99 -1.70 17.84 4.21
C SER A 99 -1.64 16.60 3.34
N GLY A 100 -2.76 16.13 2.78
CA GLY A 100 -2.79 14.84 2.06
C GLY A 100 -2.57 13.62 2.98
N ALA A 101 -2.44 13.85 4.29
CA ALA A 101 -2.31 12.78 5.28
C ALA A 101 -3.67 12.17 5.61
N ILE A 102 -3.67 10.86 5.81
CA ILE A 102 -4.87 10.13 6.19
C ILE A 102 -5.26 10.47 7.63
N SER A 103 -6.56 10.44 7.87
CA SER A 103 -7.15 10.37 9.21
C SER A 103 -8.06 9.16 9.29
N VAL A 104 -8.00 8.46 10.42
CA VAL A 104 -8.72 7.22 10.67
C VAL A 104 -9.68 7.44 11.83
N CYS A 105 -10.95 7.14 11.63
CA CYS A 105 -11.98 7.27 12.67
C CYS A 105 -11.90 6.11 13.69
N GLU A 106 -12.47 6.30 14.88
CA GLU A 106 -12.56 5.24 15.91
C GLU A 106 -13.40 4.03 15.46
N GLU A 107 -14.26 4.23 14.46
CA GLU A 107 -15.14 3.25 13.84
C GLU A 107 -14.53 2.49 12.65
N ALA A 108 -13.30 2.81 12.26
CA ALA A 108 -12.61 2.09 11.19
C ALA A 108 -12.56 0.58 11.48
N LYS A 109 -12.97 -0.20 10.48
CA LYS A 109 -13.03 -1.67 10.50
C LYS A 109 -11.91 -2.29 9.71
N VAL A 110 -11.52 -1.68 8.60
CA VAL A 110 -10.43 -2.17 7.75
C VAL A 110 -9.61 -1.01 7.19
N LEU A 111 -8.28 -1.16 7.18
CA LEU A 111 -7.38 -0.24 6.49
C LEU A 111 -6.19 -1.02 5.93
N GLY A 112 -5.80 -0.79 4.68
CA GLY A 112 -4.65 -1.47 4.12
C GLY A 112 -3.89 -0.66 3.11
N ILE A 113 -2.66 -1.10 2.85
CA ILE A 113 -1.76 -0.53 1.85
C ILE A 113 -1.47 -1.57 0.79
N ILE A 114 -1.38 -1.11 -0.45
CA ILE A 114 -0.70 -1.81 -1.53
C ILE A 114 0.55 -1.00 -1.87
N GLU A 115 1.69 -1.69 -1.85
CA GLU A 115 2.99 -1.20 -2.25
C GLU A 115 3.37 -1.91 -3.56
N ALA A 116 3.60 -1.16 -4.62
CA ALA A 116 3.85 -1.68 -5.94
C ALA A 116 5.37 -1.70 -6.23
N LYS A 117 5.85 -2.75 -6.90
CA LYS A 117 7.27 -2.95 -7.24
C LYS A 117 7.42 -3.62 -8.60
N MET A 118 7.38 -2.83 -9.65
CA MET A 118 7.38 -3.30 -11.02
C MET A 118 8.78 -3.75 -11.46
N GLY A 119 9.79 -2.88 -11.32
CA GLY A 119 11.18 -3.20 -11.71
C GLY A 119 12.18 -3.23 -10.54
N SER A 120 11.82 -2.68 -9.40
CA SER A 120 12.74 -2.46 -8.28
C SER A 120 12.49 -3.42 -7.12
N ASN A 121 13.47 -3.53 -6.23
CA ASN A 121 13.30 -4.16 -4.93
C ASN A 121 12.60 -3.19 -3.96
N LEU A 122 12.06 -3.69 -2.85
CA LEU A 122 11.66 -2.85 -1.71
C LEU A 122 12.86 -2.03 -1.24
N SER A 123 12.62 -0.78 -0.82
CA SER A 123 13.69 -0.01 -0.18
C SER A 123 14.11 -0.73 1.11
N GLN A 124 15.40 -1.07 1.19
CA GLN A 124 15.94 -1.91 2.27
C GLN A 124 16.12 -1.15 3.59
N ARG A 125 16.15 0.18 3.56
CA ARG A 125 16.52 0.99 4.72
C ARG A 125 15.88 2.37 4.72
N THR A 126 15.81 2.95 5.91
CA THR A 126 15.73 4.41 6.08
C THR A 126 17.08 4.95 6.55
N THR A 127 17.31 6.26 6.36
CA THR A 127 18.54 6.94 6.81
C THR A 127 18.84 6.68 8.29
N ASN A 128 17.79 6.56 9.10
CA ASN A 128 17.88 6.44 10.55
C ASN A 128 17.80 4.99 11.06
N ALA A 129 17.42 4.03 10.21
CA ALA A 129 17.33 2.62 10.56
C ALA A 129 17.64 1.73 9.35
N THR A 130 18.85 1.16 9.37
CA THR A 130 19.42 0.36 8.28
C THR A 130 18.73 -0.97 8.02
N LYS A 131 17.96 -1.46 9.01
CA LYS A 131 17.16 -2.68 8.90
C LYS A 131 15.67 -2.40 8.78
N TYR A 132 15.25 -1.15 8.74
CA TYR A 132 13.83 -0.81 8.70
C TYR A 132 13.40 -0.63 7.25
N ASN A 133 13.01 -1.73 6.62
CA ASN A 133 12.67 -1.73 5.20
C ASN A 133 11.29 -1.07 4.96
N GLN A 134 10.97 -0.84 3.70
CA GLN A 134 9.73 -0.16 3.30
C GLN A 134 8.46 -0.85 3.80
N ALA A 135 8.42 -2.19 3.79
CA ALA A 135 7.27 -2.95 4.26
C ALA A 135 7.08 -2.78 5.78
N SER A 136 8.16 -2.95 6.54
CA SER A 136 8.18 -2.73 7.99
C SER A 136 7.77 -1.31 8.35
N ARG A 137 8.21 -0.33 7.56
CA ARG A 137 7.83 1.07 7.72
C ARG A 137 6.34 1.28 7.51
N SER A 138 5.82 0.87 6.37
CA SER A 138 4.42 1.10 5.99
C SER A 138 3.46 0.45 6.97
N ILE A 139 3.71 -0.80 7.36
CA ILE A 139 2.83 -1.52 8.29
C ILE A 139 2.92 -1.01 9.72
N CYS A 140 4.09 -0.58 10.19
CA CYS A 140 4.24 0.07 11.49
C CYS A 140 3.48 1.40 11.53
N CYS A 141 3.57 2.20 10.46
CA CYS A 141 2.80 3.43 10.32
C CYS A 141 1.30 3.15 10.38
N LEU A 142 0.77 2.18 9.61
CA LEU A 142 -0.64 1.79 9.68
C LEU A 142 -1.06 1.36 11.09
N ALA A 143 -0.34 0.39 11.66
CA ALA A 143 -0.63 -0.17 12.98
C ALA A 143 -0.65 0.91 14.08
N SER A 144 0.16 1.95 13.93
CA SER A 144 0.19 3.09 14.84
C SER A 144 -1.07 3.98 14.74
N GLN A 145 -1.63 4.18 13.54
CA GLN A 145 -2.78 5.09 13.35
C GLN A 145 -4.13 4.46 13.71
N VAL A 146 -4.32 3.16 13.47
CA VAL A 146 -5.65 2.53 13.51
C VAL A 146 -6.16 2.17 14.92
N PRO A 147 -7.48 2.08 15.16
CA PRO A 147 -8.03 1.49 16.38
C PRO A 147 -7.67 0.01 16.54
N ASN A 148 -7.68 -0.52 17.78
CA ASN A 148 -7.29 -1.91 18.06
C ASN A 148 -8.16 -2.93 17.31
N ARG A 149 -9.44 -2.62 17.09
CA ARG A 149 -10.40 -3.47 16.35
C ARG A 149 -10.26 -3.44 14.82
N CYS A 150 -9.58 -2.44 14.25
CA CYS A 150 -9.52 -2.23 12.81
C CYS A 150 -8.58 -3.23 12.16
N GLU A 151 -9.04 -4.15 11.32
CA GLU A 151 -8.17 -5.06 10.57
C GLU A 151 -7.20 -4.29 9.67
N ILE A 152 -5.96 -4.77 9.60
CA ILE A 152 -4.99 -4.17 8.68
C ILE A 152 -4.39 -5.20 7.74
N PHE A 153 -4.15 -4.77 6.51
CA PHE A 153 -3.44 -5.55 5.52
C PHE A 153 -2.35 -4.74 4.82
N PHE A 154 -1.27 -5.41 4.45
CA PHE A 154 -0.18 -4.86 3.66
C PHE A 154 0.12 -5.83 2.53
N VAL A 155 0.07 -5.35 1.30
CA VAL A 155 0.32 -6.15 0.10
C VAL A 155 1.48 -5.53 -0.66
N VAL A 156 2.47 -6.34 -1.01
CA VAL A 156 3.41 -5.98 -2.06
C VAL A 156 2.95 -6.59 -3.38
N VAL A 157 2.82 -5.77 -4.42
CA VAL A 157 2.42 -6.21 -5.76
C VAL A 157 3.57 -5.98 -6.74
N ALA A 158 3.97 -7.03 -7.46
CA ALA A 158 5.11 -6.99 -8.36
C ALA A 158 4.98 -8.05 -9.47
N PRO A 159 5.67 -7.92 -10.62
CA PRO A 159 5.78 -9.03 -11.57
C PRO A 159 6.35 -10.27 -10.88
N GLN A 160 5.91 -11.46 -11.28
CA GLN A 160 6.41 -12.70 -10.68
C GLN A 160 7.94 -12.82 -10.78
N ALA A 161 8.51 -12.40 -11.91
CA ALA A 161 9.95 -12.35 -12.12
C ALA A 161 10.66 -11.43 -11.10
N THR A 162 10.08 -10.27 -10.80
CA THR A 162 10.62 -9.30 -9.82
C THR A 162 10.53 -9.85 -8.40
N ILE A 163 9.42 -10.51 -8.03
CA ILE A 163 9.25 -11.17 -6.73
C ILE A 163 10.36 -12.21 -6.51
N THR A 164 10.59 -13.07 -7.51
CA THR A 164 11.60 -14.13 -7.44
C THR A 164 13.01 -13.54 -7.39
N ARG A 165 13.34 -12.62 -8.31
CA ARG A 165 14.68 -12.02 -8.44
C ARG A 165 15.14 -11.33 -7.15
N HIS A 166 14.24 -10.60 -6.50
CA HIS A 166 14.55 -9.83 -5.30
C HIS A 166 14.13 -10.53 -4.00
N ASN A 167 13.59 -11.75 -4.10
CA ASN A 167 13.14 -12.53 -2.95
C ASN A 167 12.16 -11.76 -2.04
N ILE A 168 11.25 -10.99 -2.64
CA ILE A 168 10.35 -10.05 -1.94
C ILE A 168 9.53 -10.76 -0.86
N SER A 169 9.04 -11.96 -1.14
CA SER A 169 8.23 -12.74 -0.20
C SER A 169 8.96 -13.03 1.11
N GLN A 170 10.29 -13.11 1.12
CA GLN A 170 11.08 -13.30 2.34
C GLN A 170 11.23 -12.01 3.14
N GLN A 171 11.34 -10.88 2.45
CA GLN A 171 11.48 -9.55 3.07
C GLN A 171 10.22 -9.12 3.81
N VAL A 172 9.05 -9.57 3.34
CA VAL A 172 7.75 -9.25 3.97
C VAL A 172 7.23 -10.34 4.91
N LYS A 173 8.05 -11.35 5.24
CA LYS A 173 7.66 -12.34 6.23
C LYS A 173 7.31 -11.66 7.56
N PRO A 174 6.24 -12.07 8.25
CA PRO A 174 5.85 -11.45 9.52
C PRO A 174 6.98 -11.42 10.55
N ALA A 175 7.78 -12.49 10.66
CA ALA A 175 8.92 -12.54 11.57
C ALA A 175 10.00 -11.50 11.23
N THR A 176 10.32 -11.33 9.95
CA THR A 176 11.25 -10.31 9.46
C THR A 176 10.74 -8.92 9.84
N ILE A 177 9.50 -8.60 9.44
CA ILE A 177 8.87 -7.30 9.71
C ILE A 177 8.84 -6.97 11.20
N ILE A 178 8.42 -7.92 12.05
CA ILE A 178 8.35 -7.70 13.49
C ILE A 178 9.75 -7.39 14.05
N SER A 179 10.76 -8.17 13.68
CA SER A 179 12.13 -7.96 14.18
C SER A 179 12.71 -6.60 13.77
N GLU A 180 12.40 -6.14 12.57
CA GLU A 180 12.84 -4.83 12.06
C GLU A 180 12.14 -3.67 12.79
N ILE A 181 10.85 -3.81 13.10
CA ILE A 181 10.09 -2.81 13.87
C ILE A 181 10.57 -2.78 15.33
N GLU A 182 10.86 -3.94 15.94
CA GLU A 182 11.41 -4.01 17.29
C GLU A 182 12.77 -3.32 17.39
N ASP A 183 13.69 -3.63 16.48
CA ASP A 183 15.00 -2.94 16.36
C ASP A 183 14.81 -1.43 16.18
N ARG A 184 13.81 -1.01 15.39
CA ARG A 184 13.49 0.40 15.19
C ARG A 184 12.99 1.08 16.45
N PHE A 185 12.14 0.42 17.24
CA PHE A 185 11.66 0.93 18.53
C PHE A 185 12.78 1.04 19.55
N LEU A 186 13.64 0.02 19.66
CA LEU A 186 14.81 0.04 20.54
C LEU A 186 15.71 1.24 20.24
N LYS A 187 15.96 1.53 18.96
CA LYS A 187 16.77 2.69 18.53
C LYS A 187 16.12 4.05 18.76
N SER A 188 14.82 4.11 19.01
CA SER A 188 14.09 5.37 19.21
C SER A 188 14.17 5.90 20.64
N ASN A 189 14.43 5.04 21.63
CA ASN A 189 14.33 5.35 23.06
C ASN A 189 12.97 5.93 23.49
N VAL A 190 11.90 5.65 22.75
CA VAL A 190 10.52 6.07 23.05
C VAL A 190 9.69 4.87 23.46
N THR A 191 8.95 4.99 24.56
CA THR A 191 8.04 3.96 25.09
C THR A 191 6.58 4.20 24.70
N GLU A 192 6.20 5.46 24.50
CA GLU A 192 4.83 5.89 24.21
C GLU A 192 4.76 6.79 22.97
N PHE A 193 3.80 6.51 22.11
CA PHE A 193 3.58 7.24 20.86
C PHE A 193 2.22 7.93 20.88
N LYS A 194 2.20 9.23 20.59
CA LYS A 194 1.01 10.08 20.65
C LYS A 194 0.44 10.35 19.26
N PHE A 195 -0.85 10.05 19.08
CA PHE A 195 -1.57 10.19 17.83
C PHE A 195 -2.82 11.03 17.99
N LYS A 196 -3.18 11.81 16.98
CA LYS A 196 -4.48 12.49 16.94
C LYS A 196 -5.44 11.60 16.16
N ARG A 197 -6.58 11.28 16.77
CA ARG A 197 -7.66 10.51 16.15
C ARG A 197 -8.92 11.37 16.05
N VAL A 198 -9.69 11.16 14.98
CA VAL A 198 -10.98 11.80 14.80
C VAL A 198 -12.06 10.89 15.40
N SER A 199 -12.92 11.45 16.24
CA SER A 199 -14.11 10.81 16.79
C SER A 199 -15.34 11.66 16.52
N LYS A 200 -16.54 11.14 16.83
CA LYS A 200 -17.80 11.89 16.75
C LYS A 200 -17.81 13.17 17.59
N THR A 201 -17.03 13.22 18.66
CA THR A 201 -16.96 14.35 19.60
C THR A 201 -15.78 15.28 19.34
N GLY A 202 -14.98 15.04 18.28
CA GLY A 202 -13.86 15.88 17.88
C GLY A 202 -12.53 15.14 17.76
N LYS A 203 -11.41 15.87 17.89
CA LYS A 203 -10.06 15.29 17.83
C LYS A 203 -9.61 14.87 19.23
N LYS A 204 -9.23 13.60 19.40
CA LYS A 204 -8.69 13.05 20.64
C LYS A 204 -7.24 12.63 20.48
N THR A 205 -6.42 12.89 21.50
CA THR A 205 -5.07 12.32 21.58
C THR A 205 -5.15 10.89 22.11
N VAL A 206 -4.60 9.95 21.36
CA VAL A 206 -4.46 8.53 21.72
C VAL A 206 -2.99 8.25 21.97
N VAL A 207 -2.69 7.58 23.06
CA VAL A 207 -1.35 7.07 23.36
C VAL A 207 -1.33 5.59 23.03
N LYS A 208 -0.27 5.12 22.39
CA LYS A 208 0.01 3.69 22.23
C LYS A 208 1.40 3.34 22.70
N THR A 209 1.55 2.16 23.28
CA THR A 209 2.87 1.60 23.57
C THR A 209 3.45 0.87 22.35
N LYS A 210 4.75 0.59 22.39
CA LYS A 210 5.41 -0.25 21.36
C LYS A 210 4.78 -1.65 21.30
N GLU A 211 4.41 -2.24 22.44
CA GLU A 211 3.80 -3.57 22.53
C GLU A 211 2.42 -3.60 21.84
N GLU A 212 1.62 -2.55 21.99
CA GLU A 212 0.34 -2.44 21.31
C GLU A 212 0.50 -2.39 19.78
N ILE A 213 1.50 -1.65 19.30
CA ILE A 213 1.80 -1.56 17.86
C ILE A 213 2.31 -2.91 17.33
N ILE A 214 3.26 -3.55 18.02
CA ILE A 214 3.78 -4.88 17.63
C ILE A 214 2.66 -5.94 17.63
N LYS A 215 1.82 -5.97 18.68
CA LYS A 215 0.66 -6.86 18.76
C LYS A 215 -0.34 -6.61 17.62
N LYS A 216 -0.42 -5.38 17.13
CA LYS A 216 -1.25 -5.06 15.97
C LYS A 216 -0.63 -5.58 14.68
N VAL A 217 0.67 -5.34 14.49
CA VAL A 217 1.43 -5.85 13.33
C VAL A 217 1.36 -7.37 13.25
N SER A 218 1.52 -8.09 14.35
CA SER A 218 1.49 -9.57 14.35
C SER A 218 0.14 -10.18 13.97
N LYS A 219 -0.95 -9.40 14.05
CA LYS A 219 -2.30 -9.79 13.61
C LYS A 219 -2.64 -9.31 12.21
N SER A 220 -1.71 -8.67 11.52
CA SER A 220 -1.93 -8.08 10.20
C SER A 220 -1.87 -9.13 9.12
N LYS A 221 -2.63 -8.90 8.05
CA LYS A 221 -2.56 -9.69 6.83
C LYS A 221 -1.42 -9.15 5.96
N ILE A 222 -0.36 -9.93 5.74
CA ILE A 222 0.81 -9.48 4.99
C ILE A 222 1.01 -10.42 3.80
N LEU A 223 0.97 -9.87 2.59
CA LEU A 223 0.97 -10.67 1.36
C LEU A 223 1.95 -10.13 0.32
N THR A 224 2.38 -11.04 -0.56
CA THR A 224 3.01 -10.69 -1.83
C THR A 224 2.15 -11.28 -2.94
N ILE A 225 1.69 -10.45 -3.86
CA ILE A 225 0.82 -10.83 -4.96
C ILE A 225 1.52 -10.48 -6.27
N SER A 226 1.51 -11.39 -7.25
CA SER A 226 1.99 -11.06 -8.58
C SER A 226 0.93 -10.29 -9.39
N TYR A 227 1.33 -9.36 -10.25
CA TYR A 227 0.38 -8.70 -11.16
C TYR A 227 -0.38 -9.72 -11.99
N GLU A 228 0.31 -10.77 -12.45
CA GLU A 228 -0.24 -11.86 -13.23
C GLU A 228 -1.37 -12.57 -12.45
N ASN A 229 -1.11 -12.97 -11.20
CA ASN A 229 -2.13 -13.61 -10.36
C ASN A 229 -3.30 -12.65 -10.09
N TRP A 230 -3.04 -11.36 -9.86
CA TRP A 230 -4.12 -10.38 -9.66
C TRP A 230 -5.01 -10.23 -10.90
N ILE A 231 -4.42 -10.12 -12.09
CA ILE A 231 -5.16 -10.03 -13.36
C ILE A 231 -6.00 -11.29 -13.57
N ASP A 232 -5.43 -12.47 -13.34
CA ASP A 232 -6.10 -13.78 -13.53
C ASP A 232 -7.28 -13.99 -12.57
N LYS A 233 -7.39 -13.21 -11.49
CA LYS A 233 -8.51 -13.25 -10.54
C LYS A 233 -9.70 -12.37 -10.92
N LEU A 234 -9.57 -11.51 -11.94
CA LEU A 234 -10.71 -10.70 -12.40
C LEU A 234 -11.78 -11.59 -13.03
N GLU A 235 -13.05 -11.34 -12.71
CA GLU A 235 -14.16 -12.22 -13.12
C GLU A 235 -14.53 -12.03 -14.59
N LYS A 236 -14.43 -10.79 -15.09
CA LYS A 236 -14.84 -10.43 -16.43
C LYS A 236 -13.69 -10.61 -17.41
N LYS A 237 -13.84 -11.55 -18.35
CA LYS A 237 -12.84 -11.86 -19.39
C LYS A 237 -12.38 -10.64 -20.19
N GLU A 238 -13.28 -9.72 -20.51
CA GLU A 238 -12.94 -8.47 -21.22
C GLU A 238 -11.99 -7.58 -20.40
N ASN A 239 -12.25 -7.43 -19.10
CA ASN A 239 -11.40 -6.66 -18.20
C ASN A 239 -10.06 -7.34 -17.99
N MET A 240 -10.06 -8.66 -17.81
CA MET A 240 -8.84 -9.45 -17.71
C MET A 240 -7.96 -9.26 -18.96
N LYS A 241 -8.54 -9.34 -20.17
CA LYS A 241 -7.81 -9.10 -21.42
C LYS A 241 -7.24 -7.69 -21.48
N SER A 242 -8.07 -6.68 -21.25
CA SER A 242 -7.65 -5.27 -21.27
C SER A 242 -6.54 -4.97 -20.25
N MET A 243 -6.62 -5.54 -19.04
CA MET A 243 -5.58 -5.41 -18.02
C MET A 243 -4.29 -6.13 -18.41
N LYS A 244 -4.39 -7.30 -19.03
CA LYS A 244 -3.23 -8.04 -19.53
C LYS A 244 -2.51 -7.27 -20.63
N ASP A 245 -3.25 -6.73 -21.60
CA ASP A 245 -2.68 -5.93 -22.69
C ASP A 245 -1.98 -4.67 -22.14
N PHE A 246 -2.58 -3.98 -21.17
CA PHE A 246 -1.97 -2.83 -20.50
C PHE A 246 -0.71 -3.23 -19.71
N TYR A 247 -0.77 -4.36 -19.00
CA TYR A 247 0.37 -4.91 -18.25
C TYR A 247 1.54 -5.30 -19.16
N ASP A 248 1.26 -5.88 -20.34
CA ASP A 248 2.30 -6.24 -21.31
C ASP A 248 3.02 -4.99 -21.84
N LYS A 249 2.31 -3.90 -22.12
CA LYS A 249 2.92 -2.61 -22.45
C LYS A 249 3.74 -2.03 -21.28
N CYS A 250 3.25 -2.17 -20.04
CA CYS A 250 4.01 -1.80 -18.85
C CYS A 250 5.35 -2.55 -18.78
N LYS A 251 5.37 -3.86 -19.03
CA LYS A 251 6.63 -4.64 -19.07
C LYS A 251 7.55 -4.17 -20.21
N GLU A 252 7.00 -4.01 -21.41
CA GLU A 252 7.75 -3.59 -22.59
C GLU A 252 8.48 -2.26 -22.35
N TYR A 253 7.74 -1.21 -21.98
CA TYR A 253 8.31 0.13 -21.84
C TYR A 253 9.21 0.29 -20.61
N ASN A 254 9.05 -0.55 -19.58
CA ASN A 254 9.90 -0.54 -18.39
C ASN A 254 11.05 -1.56 -18.45
N LYS A 255 11.22 -2.28 -19.58
CA LYS A 255 12.30 -3.24 -19.83
C LYS A 255 12.43 -4.31 -18.75
N LEU A 256 11.29 -4.91 -18.40
CA LEU A 256 11.18 -5.94 -17.35
C LEU A 256 11.42 -7.36 -17.86
#